data_AF-A0A9E2J5Q6-F1
#
_entry.id   AF-A0A9E2J5Q6-F1
#
_cell.length_a   1.000
_cell.length_b   1.000
_cell.length_c   1.000
_cell.angle_alpha   90.00
_cell.angle_beta   90.00
_cell.angle_gamma   90.00
#
_symmetry.space_group_name_H-M   'P 1'
#
loop_
_entity.id
_entity.type
_entity.pdbx_description
1 polymer ?
#
loop_
_entity_poly.entity_id
_entity_poly.type
_entity_poly.pdbx_seq_one_letter_code
_entity_poly.pdbx_strand_id
1 'polypeptide(L)'
;MKIYKFLLSAFLVFSTFIYAGGSSDEKPASEFASDYNKLLTYVENKLVQLAEAVPQDKMSWRPADGVRSVSEVYLHIAQSAKYLLSALGEDVPQEYNADAKTFESSTTDPAEVIKSLQKSFGYIKAASLKIDDDKLNTKVNFFGNESSIRFVLEALLNHVHEHFGQSIAYARMIGVTPPWSQSDN
;
A
#
# COMPACT_ATOMS: atom_id res chain seq x y z
N MET A 1 38.48 70.87 23.53
CA MET A 1 38.68 69.41 23.67
C MET A 1 37.75 68.85 24.73
N LYS A 2 36.52 68.44 24.36
CA LYS A 2 35.65 67.56 25.16
C LYS A 2 34.77 66.76 24.19
N ILE A 3 35.06 65.46 24.13
CA ILE A 3 34.34 64.46 23.34
C ILE A 3 33.15 64.01 24.18
N TYR A 4 31.91 64.20 23.71
CA TYR A 4 30.73 63.58 24.30
C TYR A 4 30.36 62.33 23.52
N LYS A 5 30.36 61.20 24.25
CA LYS A 5 30.09 59.85 23.79
C LYS A 5 28.61 59.72 23.39
N PHE A 6 28.35 59.28 22.16
CA PHE A 6 27.05 58.75 21.77
C PHE A 6 26.89 57.34 22.37
N LEU A 7 25.92 57.17 23.27
CA LEU A 7 25.42 55.86 23.66
C LEU A 7 24.33 55.46 22.66
N LEU A 8 24.67 54.55 21.75
CA LEU A 8 23.69 53.91 20.88
C LEU A 8 23.08 52.72 21.65
N SER A 9 21.85 52.88 22.12
CA SER A 9 21.07 51.77 22.70
C SER A 9 20.61 50.86 21.56
N ALA A 10 21.23 49.68 21.43
CA ALA A 10 20.75 48.63 20.53
C ALA A 10 19.60 47.88 21.20
N PHE A 11 18.37 48.13 20.75
CA PHE A 11 17.22 47.28 21.09
C PHE A 11 17.28 46.01 20.22
N LEU A 12 17.69 44.89 20.83
CA LEU A 12 17.55 43.57 20.22
C LEU A 12 16.09 43.11 20.40
N VAL A 13 15.30 43.14 19.32
CA VAL A 13 13.97 42.54 19.30
C VAL A 13 14.14 41.04 19.06
N PHE A 14 14.09 40.25 20.13
CA PHE A 14 13.96 38.80 20.03
C PHE A 14 12.52 38.48 19.59
N SER A 15 12.33 38.20 18.30
CA SER A 15 11.05 37.70 17.80
C SER A 15 10.97 36.20 18.09
N THR A 16 10.23 35.83 19.13
CA THR A 16 9.84 34.45 19.37
C THR A 16 8.83 34.02 18.31
N PHE A 17 9.28 33.23 17.34
CA PHE A 17 8.34 32.45 16.52
C PHE A 17 7.72 31.37 17.42
N ILE A 18 6.48 31.59 17.84
CA ILE A 18 5.65 30.51 18.37
C ILE A 18 5.33 29.61 17.18
N TYR A 19 6.00 28.46 17.12
CA TYR A 19 5.58 27.37 16.25
C TYR A 19 4.29 26.81 16.85
N ALA A 20 3.15 27.26 16.32
CA ALA A 20 1.88 26.58 16.57
C ALA A 20 1.98 25.21 15.90
N GLY A 21 2.45 24.21 16.66
CA GLY A 21 2.26 22.82 16.30
C GLY A 21 0.76 22.58 16.24
N GLY A 22 0.20 22.57 15.03
CA GLY A 22 -1.15 22.08 14.83
C GLY A 22 -1.17 20.63 15.27
N SER A 23 -1.77 20.36 16.43
CA SER A 23 -2.24 19.02 16.74
C SER A 23 -3.32 18.73 15.70
N SER A 24 -3.02 17.89 14.71
CA SER A 24 -4.06 17.21 13.97
C SER A 24 -4.83 16.39 15.01
N ASP A 25 -6.04 16.81 15.34
CA ASP A 25 -7.04 16.02 16.07
C ASP A 25 -7.50 14.83 15.18
N GLU A 26 -6.56 14.06 14.64
CA GLU A 26 -6.88 12.79 14.01
C GLU A 26 -7.20 11.79 15.12
N LYS A 27 -8.46 11.35 15.14
CA LYS A 27 -8.89 10.24 15.99
C LYS A 27 -7.94 9.06 15.76
N PRO A 28 -7.40 8.45 16.82
CA PRO A 28 -6.56 7.28 16.66
C PRO A 28 -7.35 6.18 15.95
N ALA A 29 -6.69 5.50 15.01
CA ALA A 29 -7.28 4.37 14.30
C ALA A 29 -7.75 3.29 15.28
N SER A 30 -8.78 2.55 14.88
CA SER A 30 -9.30 1.48 15.72
C SER A 30 -8.30 0.33 15.87
N GLU A 31 -8.47 -0.50 16.91
CA GLU A 31 -7.61 -1.66 17.14
C GLU A 31 -7.66 -2.63 15.97
N PHE A 32 -8.87 -2.88 15.44
CA PHE A 32 -9.04 -3.69 14.23
C PHE A 32 -8.31 -3.10 13.03
N ALA A 33 -8.47 -1.79 12.76
CA ALA A 33 -7.78 -1.13 11.66
C ALA A 33 -6.26 -1.19 11.83
N SER A 34 -5.76 -1.03 13.06
CA SER A 34 -4.33 -1.15 13.39
C SER A 34 -3.80 -2.55 13.08
N ASP A 35 -4.46 -3.60 13.56
CA ASP A 35 -4.03 -4.99 13.34
C ASP A 35 -4.13 -5.41 11.87
N TYR A 36 -5.19 -4.98 11.18
CA TYR A 36 -5.32 -5.13 9.74
C TYR A 36 -4.12 -4.54 9.00
N ASN A 37 -3.74 -3.30 9.34
CA ASN A 37 -2.60 -2.63 8.71
C ASN A 37 -1.26 -3.29 9.04
N LYS A 38 -1.09 -3.88 10.22
CA LYS A 38 0.13 -4.66 10.56
C LYS A 38 0.27 -5.86 9.63
N LEU A 39 -0.80 -6.64 9.44
CA LEU A 39 -0.80 -7.81 8.56
C LEU A 39 -0.59 -7.39 7.10
N LEU A 40 -1.26 -6.33 6.68
CA LEU A 40 -1.15 -5.81 5.32
C LEU A 40 0.27 -5.30 5.01
N THR A 41 0.88 -4.56 5.95
CA THR A 41 2.27 -4.09 5.84
C THR A 41 3.26 -5.25 5.78
N TYR A 42 3.02 -6.31 6.56
CA TYR A 42 3.85 -7.51 6.50
C TYR A 42 3.85 -8.12 5.10
N VAL A 43 2.68 -8.38 4.53
CA VAL A 43 2.58 -9.04 3.22
C VAL A 43 3.02 -8.13 2.07
N GLU A 44 2.73 -6.83 2.13
CA GLU A 44 3.27 -5.82 1.20
C GLU A 44 4.80 -5.91 1.13
N ASN A 45 5.47 -5.84 2.29
CA ASN A 45 6.92 -5.89 2.36
C ASN A 45 7.49 -7.17 1.76
N LYS A 46 6.82 -8.32 1.95
CA LYS A 46 7.25 -9.60 1.38
C LYS A 46 7.04 -9.67 -0.13
N LEU A 47 5.92 -9.16 -0.63
CA LEU A 47 5.64 -9.10 -2.06
C LEU A 47 6.61 -8.15 -2.79
N VAL A 48 6.90 -6.97 -2.21
CA VAL A 48 7.88 -6.03 -2.76
C VAL A 48 9.27 -6.66 -2.82
N GLN A 49 9.72 -7.30 -1.72
CA GLN A 49 11.01 -8.02 -1.70
C GLN A 49 11.11 -9.11 -2.77
N LEU A 50 10.01 -9.84 -3.05
CA LEU A 50 10.02 -10.81 -4.14
C LEU A 50 10.07 -10.12 -5.50
N ALA A 51 9.25 -9.10 -5.73
CA ALA A 51 9.24 -8.36 -6.99
C ALA A 51 10.61 -7.73 -7.32
N GLU A 52 11.31 -7.21 -6.30
CA GLU A 52 12.68 -6.69 -6.42
C GLU A 52 13.71 -7.78 -6.76
N ALA A 53 13.49 -9.00 -6.28
CA ALA A 53 14.40 -10.14 -6.50
C ALA A 53 14.18 -10.85 -7.86
N VAL A 54 13.06 -10.59 -8.54
CA VAL A 54 12.76 -11.21 -9.84
C VAL A 54 13.53 -10.50 -10.97
N PRO A 55 14.32 -11.23 -11.78
CA PRO A 55 14.97 -10.65 -12.95
C PRO A 55 13.97 -10.14 -14.01
N GLN A 56 14.32 -9.07 -14.71
CA GLN A 56 13.51 -8.47 -15.79
C GLN A 56 13.02 -9.50 -16.83
N ASP A 57 13.88 -10.42 -17.26
CA ASP A 57 13.54 -11.44 -18.28
C ASP A 57 12.56 -12.49 -17.76
N LYS A 58 12.32 -12.54 -16.45
CA LYS A 58 11.37 -13.45 -15.80
C LYS A 58 10.05 -12.80 -15.42
N MET A 59 9.90 -11.48 -15.56
CA MET A 59 8.62 -10.81 -15.27
C MET A 59 7.46 -11.34 -16.13
N SER A 60 7.74 -11.76 -17.36
CA SER A 60 6.76 -12.36 -18.28
C SER A 60 6.61 -13.88 -18.13
N TRP A 61 7.42 -14.53 -17.30
CA TRP A 61 7.35 -15.98 -17.11
C TRP A 61 6.04 -16.38 -16.43
N ARG A 62 5.49 -17.53 -16.82
CA ARG A 62 4.30 -18.16 -16.23
C ARG A 62 4.49 -19.69 -16.16
N PRO A 63 3.88 -20.38 -15.19
CA PRO A 63 4.09 -21.82 -15.00
C PRO A 63 3.38 -22.69 -16.04
N ALA A 64 2.29 -22.21 -16.63
CA ALA A 64 1.51 -22.90 -17.65
C ALA A 64 0.65 -21.91 -18.46
N ASP A 65 0.15 -22.37 -19.60
CA ASP A 65 -0.82 -21.63 -20.40
C ASP A 65 -2.08 -21.31 -19.60
N GLY A 66 -2.62 -20.10 -19.78
CA GLY A 66 -3.81 -19.64 -19.06
C GLY A 66 -3.57 -19.22 -17.61
N VAL A 67 -2.35 -19.37 -17.08
CA VAL A 67 -1.99 -18.91 -15.73
C VAL A 67 -1.32 -17.54 -15.82
N ARG A 68 -1.58 -16.66 -14.84
CA ARG A 68 -0.92 -15.35 -14.72
C ARG A 68 0.60 -15.48 -14.70
N SER A 69 1.29 -14.59 -15.42
CA SER A 69 2.73 -14.38 -15.31
C SER A 69 3.12 -13.73 -13.98
N VAL A 70 4.42 -13.63 -13.71
CA VAL A 70 4.94 -12.97 -12.52
C VAL A 70 4.45 -11.51 -12.42
N SER A 71 4.59 -10.71 -13.48
CA SER A 71 4.10 -9.33 -13.50
C SER A 71 2.58 -9.25 -13.37
N GLU A 72 1.85 -10.14 -14.05
CA GLU A 72 0.39 -10.19 -13.99
C GLU A 72 -0.10 -10.50 -12.57
N VAL A 73 0.58 -11.34 -11.79
CA VAL A 73 0.23 -11.59 -10.37
C VAL A 73 0.36 -10.33 -9.53
N TYR A 74 1.48 -9.59 -9.63
CA TYR A 74 1.65 -8.37 -8.84
C TYR A 74 0.69 -7.26 -9.23
N LEU A 75 0.44 -7.08 -10.53
CA LEU A 75 -0.54 -6.11 -11.01
C LEU A 75 -1.98 -6.54 -10.66
N HIS A 76 -2.27 -7.83 -10.62
CA HIS A 76 -3.55 -8.34 -10.11
C HIS A 76 -3.78 -7.97 -8.65
N ILE A 77 -2.77 -8.15 -7.80
CA ILE A 77 -2.80 -7.71 -6.40
C ILE A 77 -2.97 -6.18 -6.32
N ALA A 78 -2.22 -5.44 -7.14
CA ALA A 78 -2.29 -3.99 -7.15
C ALA A 78 -3.69 -3.48 -7.53
N GLN A 79 -4.42 -4.18 -8.40
CA GLN A 79 -5.78 -3.76 -8.74
C GLN A 79 -6.78 -3.93 -7.58
N SER A 80 -6.45 -4.67 -6.52
CA SER A 80 -7.34 -4.87 -5.38
C SER A 80 -7.77 -3.57 -4.68
N ALA A 81 -6.98 -2.50 -4.79
CA ALA A 81 -7.37 -1.17 -4.31
C ALA A 81 -8.68 -0.68 -4.94
N LYS A 82 -8.91 -0.90 -6.25
CA LYS A 82 -10.17 -0.53 -6.92
C LYS A 82 -11.37 -1.17 -6.24
N TYR A 83 -11.29 -2.46 -5.96
CA TYR A 83 -12.42 -3.21 -5.42
C TYR A 83 -12.73 -2.82 -3.98
N LEU A 84 -11.71 -2.62 -3.15
CA LEU A 84 -11.94 -2.11 -1.79
C LEU A 84 -12.53 -0.71 -1.80
N LEU A 85 -11.92 0.23 -2.52
CA LEU A 85 -12.38 1.63 -2.54
C LEU A 85 -13.81 1.72 -3.06
N SER A 86 -14.13 0.97 -4.13
CA SER A 86 -15.51 0.90 -4.64
C SER A 86 -16.49 0.37 -3.60
N ALA A 87 -16.12 -0.69 -2.86
CA ALA A 87 -16.97 -1.26 -1.81
C ALA A 87 -17.17 -0.30 -0.62
N LEU A 88 -16.18 0.53 -0.32
CA LEU A 88 -16.26 1.56 0.71
C LEU A 88 -16.96 2.84 0.22
N GLY A 89 -17.29 2.95 -1.06
CA GLY A 89 -17.84 4.16 -1.66
C GLY A 89 -16.84 5.31 -1.79
N GLU A 90 -15.54 4.99 -1.77
CA GLU A 90 -14.44 5.94 -1.94
C GLU A 90 -14.09 6.12 -3.42
N ASP A 91 -13.48 7.26 -3.76
CA ASP A 91 -13.01 7.53 -5.12
C ASP A 91 -11.90 6.55 -5.52
N VAL A 92 -12.07 5.90 -6.68
CA VAL A 92 -11.05 5.01 -7.25
C VAL A 92 -10.07 5.83 -8.09
N PRO A 93 -8.75 5.78 -7.80
CA PRO A 93 -7.75 6.48 -8.60
C PRO A 93 -7.79 6.03 -10.06
N GLN A 94 -7.63 6.99 -10.97
CA GLN A 94 -7.87 6.77 -12.39
C GLN A 94 -6.96 5.68 -12.99
N GLU A 95 -5.74 5.50 -12.46
CA GLU A 95 -4.84 4.43 -12.89
C GLU A 95 -5.41 3.01 -12.71
N TYR A 96 -6.32 2.80 -11.77
CA TYR A 96 -6.92 1.48 -11.52
C TYR A 96 -8.25 1.26 -12.26
N ASN A 97 -8.81 2.27 -12.92
CA ASN A 97 -10.15 2.18 -13.51
C ASN A 97 -10.27 1.22 -14.69
N ALA A 98 -9.16 0.83 -15.32
CA ALA A 98 -9.14 -0.18 -16.38
C ALA A 98 -9.79 -1.51 -15.93
N ASP A 99 -10.23 -2.32 -16.89
CA ASP A 99 -10.63 -3.69 -16.60
C ASP A 99 -9.43 -4.53 -16.14
N ALA A 100 -9.70 -5.66 -15.46
CA ALA A 100 -8.66 -6.47 -14.85
C ALA A 100 -7.63 -6.98 -15.87
N LYS A 101 -8.08 -7.46 -17.02
CA LYS A 101 -7.18 -8.02 -18.02
C LYS A 101 -6.25 -6.94 -18.58
N THR A 102 -6.79 -5.77 -18.92
CA THR A 102 -6.01 -4.65 -19.43
C THR A 102 -4.99 -4.16 -18.41
N PHE A 103 -5.39 -4.03 -17.14
CA PHE A 103 -4.51 -3.56 -16.07
C PHE A 103 -3.38 -4.54 -15.77
N GLU A 104 -3.70 -5.84 -15.65
CA GLU A 104 -2.75 -6.91 -15.34
C GLU A 104 -1.66 -7.06 -16.41
N SER A 105 -1.96 -6.72 -17.66
CA SER A 105 -1.00 -6.74 -18.78
C SER A 105 -0.33 -5.39 -19.08
N SER A 106 -0.52 -4.38 -18.22
CA SER A 106 -0.12 -3.00 -18.54
C SER A 106 1.39 -2.78 -18.62
N THR A 107 2.19 -3.58 -17.90
CA THR A 107 3.65 -3.49 -17.93
C THR A 107 4.31 -4.78 -17.46
N THR A 108 5.55 -4.99 -17.90
CA THR A 108 6.47 -6.02 -17.39
C THR A 108 7.74 -5.40 -16.80
N ASP A 109 7.79 -4.06 -16.66
CA ASP A 109 8.89 -3.34 -16.03
C ASP A 109 8.79 -3.49 -14.49
N PRO A 110 9.79 -4.08 -13.81
CA PRO A 110 9.78 -4.29 -12.36
C PRO A 110 9.54 -3.00 -11.58
N ALA A 111 10.13 -1.88 -11.97
CA ALA A 111 10.00 -0.62 -11.23
C ALA A 111 8.56 -0.10 -11.28
N GLU A 112 7.91 -0.16 -12.45
CA GLU A 112 6.51 0.24 -12.57
C GLU A 112 5.56 -0.76 -11.89
N VAL A 113 5.86 -2.06 -11.92
CA VAL A 113 5.10 -3.09 -11.17
C VAL A 113 5.18 -2.83 -9.65
N ILE A 114 6.37 -2.64 -9.10
CA ILE A 114 6.59 -2.39 -7.67
C ILE A 114 5.89 -1.09 -7.24
N LYS A 115 6.04 -0.03 -8.02
CA LYS A 115 5.39 1.25 -7.79
C LYS A 115 3.86 1.14 -7.79
N SER A 116 3.29 0.40 -8.73
CA SER A 116 1.84 0.14 -8.77
C SER A 116 1.40 -0.63 -7.51
N LEU A 117 2.13 -1.68 -7.14
CA LEU A 117 1.87 -2.48 -5.95
C LEU A 117 1.88 -1.62 -4.68
N GLN A 118 2.95 -0.85 -4.45
CA GLN A 118 3.10 0.02 -3.28
C GLN A 118 2.01 1.10 -3.21
N LYS A 119 1.65 1.71 -4.34
CA LYS A 119 0.54 2.68 -4.40
C LYS A 119 -0.77 2.03 -3.95
N SER A 120 -1.07 0.85 -4.48
CA SER A 120 -2.28 0.10 -4.13
C SER A 120 -2.38 -0.16 -2.64
N PHE A 121 -1.32 -0.72 -2.04
CA PHE A 121 -1.25 -0.91 -0.59
C PHE A 121 -1.39 0.41 0.17
N GLY A 122 -0.78 1.50 -0.31
CA GLY A 122 -0.96 2.83 0.25
C GLY A 122 -2.43 3.26 0.31
N TYR A 123 -3.18 3.10 -0.78
CA TYR A 123 -4.61 3.41 -0.83
C TYR A 123 -5.43 2.51 0.11
N ILE A 124 -5.15 1.21 0.12
CA ILE A 124 -5.85 0.25 0.98
C ILE A 124 -5.62 0.59 2.47
N LYS A 125 -4.37 0.81 2.87
CA LYS A 125 -3.99 1.22 4.23
C LYS A 125 -4.71 2.50 4.63
N ALA A 126 -4.62 3.54 3.81
CA ALA A 126 -5.26 4.82 4.08
C ALA A 126 -6.78 4.71 4.20
N ALA A 127 -7.45 3.95 3.33
CA ALA A 127 -8.89 3.73 3.41
C ALA A 127 -9.28 2.96 4.68
N SER A 128 -8.53 1.91 5.03
CA SER A 128 -8.83 1.09 6.21
C SER A 128 -8.69 1.85 7.53
N LEU A 129 -7.76 2.81 7.63
CA LEU A 129 -7.55 3.62 8.84
C LEU A 129 -8.67 4.62 9.11
N LYS A 130 -9.47 4.97 8.10
CA LYS A 130 -10.62 5.89 8.23
C LYS A 130 -11.88 5.19 8.78
N ILE A 131 -11.87 3.86 8.89
CA ILE A 131 -13.05 3.08 9.25
C ILE A 131 -13.17 3.03 10.77
N ASP A 132 -14.26 3.59 11.28
CA ASP A 132 -14.61 3.49 12.69
C ASP A 132 -15.13 2.08 13.04
N ASP A 133 -14.86 1.63 14.28
CA ASP A 133 -15.25 0.29 14.75
C ASP A 133 -16.76 0.04 14.68
N ASP A 134 -17.57 1.07 14.91
CA ASP A 134 -19.04 0.97 14.82
C ASP A 134 -19.50 0.77 13.37
N LYS A 135 -18.67 1.08 12.37
CA LYS A 135 -18.96 0.88 10.94
C LYS A 135 -18.55 -0.48 10.41
N LEU A 136 -17.73 -1.25 11.11
CA LEU A 136 -17.24 -2.54 10.61
C LEU A 136 -18.34 -3.54 10.22
N ASN A 137 -19.52 -3.44 10.84
CA ASN A 137 -20.68 -4.29 10.53
C ASN A 137 -21.64 -3.67 9.49
N THR A 138 -21.37 -2.47 9.01
CA THR A 138 -22.14 -1.83 7.93
C THR A 138 -22.10 -2.68 6.69
N LYS A 139 -23.26 -2.83 6.04
CA LYS A 139 -23.42 -3.61 4.83
C LYS A 139 -23.06 -2.80 3.60
N VAL A 140 -22.25 -3.39 2.73
CA VAL A 140 -21.83 -2.84 1.45
C VAL A 140 -22.02 -3.89 0.35
N ASN A 141 -22.19 -3.42 -0.89
CA ASN A 141 -22.21 -4.31 -2.04
C ASN A 141 -20.76 -4.69 -2.40
N PHE A 142 -20.45 -5.98 -2.33
CA PHE A 142 -19.17 -6.54 -2.74
C PHE A 142 -19.43 -7.64 -3.76
N PHE A 143 -19.07 -7.38 -5.02
CA PHE A 143 -19.31 -8.28 -6.15
C PHE A 143 -20.76 -8.76 -6.28
N GLY A 144 -21.72 -7.86 -6.09
CA GLY A 144 -23.15 -8.16 -6.19
C GLY A 144 -23.75 -8.80 -4.93
N ASN A 145 -22.95 -9.06 -3.90
CA ASN A 145 -23.38 -9.66 -2.64
C ASN A 145 -23.33 -8.64 -1.51
N GLU A 146 -24.28 -8.70 -0.60
CA GLU A 146 -24.27 -7.88 0.61
C GLU A 146 -23.27 -8.45 1.62
N SER A 147 -22.22 -7.69 1.96
CA SER A 147 -21.16 -8.09 2.90
C SER A 147 -20.92 -7.00 3.94
N SER A 148 -20.40 -7.35 5.11
CA SER A 148 -19.93 -6.32 6.06
C SER A 148 -18.62 -5.72 5.58
N ILE A 149 -18.34 -4.46 5.94
CA ILE A 149 -17.03 -3.84 5.71
C ILE A 149 -15.89 -4.71 6.27
N ARG A 150 -16.07 -5.28 7.47
CA ARG A 150 -15.14 -6.24 8.07
C ARG A 150 -14.82 -7.40 7.13
N PHE A 151 -15.85 -8.04 6.56
CA PHE A 151 -15.66 -9.15 5.63
C PHE A 151 -14.89 -8.72 4.38
N VAL A 152 -15.18 -7.55 3.83
CA VAL A 152 -14.47 -7.04 2.63
C VAL A 152 -12.98 -6.85 2.92
N LEU A 153 -12.63 -6.27 4.07
CA LEU A 153 -11.24 -6.11 4.49
C LEU A 153 -10.54 -7.46 4.67
N GLU A 154 -11.15 -8.39 5.40
CA GLU A 154 -10.62 -9.73 5.63
C GLU A 154 -10.47 -10.53 4.32
N ALA A 155 -11.46 -10.46 3.43
CA ALA A 155 -11.41 -11.10 2.12
C ALA A 155 -10.27 -10.56 1.26
N LEU A 156 -10.05 -9.25 1.29
CA LEU A 156 -8.91 -8.62 0.62
C LEU A 156 -7.58 -9.09 1.20
N LEU A 157 -7.45 -9.14 2.52
CA LEU A 157 -6.21 -9.61 3.16
C LEU A 157 -5.94 -11.08 2.79
N ASN A 158 -6.97 -11.93 2.82
CA ASN A 158 -6.86 -13.33 2.39
C ASN A 158 -6.42 -13.43 0.92
N HIS A 159 -7.04 -12.69 0.01
CA HIS A 159 -6.68 -12.63 -1.41
C HIS A 159 -5.20 -12.27 -1.63
N VAL A 160 -4.71 -11.25 -0.92
CA VAL A 160 -3.30 -10.85 -0.99
C VAL A 160 -2.38 -11.98 -0.49
N HIS A 161 -2.76 -12.67 0.59
CA HIS A 161 -1.98 -13.79 1.13
C HIS A 161 -2.00 -15.06 0.24
N GLU A 162 -3.09 -15.32 -0.47
CA GLU A 162 -3.15 -16.39 -1.49
C GLU A 162 -2.14 -16.13 -2.61
N HIS A 163 -2.12 -14.89 -3.12
CA HIS A 163 -1.15 -14.51 -4.15
C HIS A 163 0.27 -14.36 -3.62
N PHE A 164 0.46 -14.07 -2.33
CA PHE A 164 1.78 -14.15 -1.70
C PHE A 164 2.34 -15.58 -1.75
N GLY A 165 1.53 -16.59 -1.39
CA GLY A 165 1.91 -18.00 -1.54
C GLY A 165 2.24 -18.36 -2.99
N GLN A 166 1.43 -17.90 -3.94
CA GLN A 166 1.68 -18.07 -5.37
C GLN A 166 3.01 -17.45 -5.80
N SER A 167 3.31 -16.21 -5.39
CA SER A 167 4.55 -15.51 -5.73
C SER A 167 5.80 -16.18 -5.15
N ILE A 168 5.72 -16.78 -3.95
CA ILE A 168 6.81 -17.60 -3.40
C ILE A 168 7.09 -18.80 -4.30
N ALA A 169 6.05 -19.53 -4.70
CA ALA A 169 6.20 -20.68 -5.57
C ALA A 169 6.79 -20.28 -6.93
N TYR A 170 6.31 -19.18 -7.52
CA TYR A 170 6.82 -18.65 -8.77
C TYR A 170 8.30 -18.31 -8.69
N ALA A 171 8.70 -17.55 -7.66
CA ALA A 171 10.08 -17.18 -7.43
C ALA A 171 11.00 -18.41 -7.42
N ARG A 172 10.64 -19.46 -6.66
CA ARG A 172 11.42 -20.70 -6.59
C ARG A 172 11.49 -21.41 -7.94
N MET A 173 10.41 -21.45 -8.72
CA MET A 173 10.38 -22.08 -10.06
C MET A 173 11.30 -21.38 -11.07
N ILE A 174 11.55 -20.08 -10.90
CA ILE A 174 12.47 -19.31 -11.76
C ILE A 174 13.87 -19.14 -11.15
N GLY A 175 14.20 -19.90 -10.10
CA GLY A 175 15.52 -19.88 -9.47
C GLY A 175 15.77 -18.70 -8.52
N VAL A 176 14.73 -17.96 -8.14
CA VAL A 176 14.80 -16.88 -7.15
C VAL A 176 14.50 -17.44 -5.76
N THR A 177 15.46 -17.35 -4.86
CA THR A 177 15.25 -17.63 -3.43
C THR A 177 14.63 -16.40 -2.77
N PRO A 178 13.47 -16.51 -2.09
CA PRO A 178 12.88 -15.40 -1.33
C PRO A 178 13.91 -14.78 -0.38
N PRO A 179 14.11 -13.45 -0.39
CA PRO A 179 15.20 -12.80 0.35
C PRO A 179 15.26 -13.12 1.85
N TRP A 180 14.11 -13.35 2.48
CA TRP A 180 14.02 -13.69 3.91
C TRP A 180 14.27 -15.17 4.24
N SER A 181 14.51 -16.02 3.24
CA SER A 181 14.74 -17.47 3.41
C SER A 181 16.13 -17.90 2.93
N GLN A 182 17.04 -16.95 2.69
CA GLN A 182 18.39 -17.23 2.18
C GLN A 182 19.24 -18.05 3.16
N SER A 183 18.96 -17.97 4.46
CA SER A 183 19.62 -18.75 5.50
C SER A 183 19.13 -20.20 5.63
N ASP A 184 18.03 -20.55 4.96
CA ASP A 184 17.33 -21.82 5.17
C ASP A 184 17.71 -22.88 4.12
N ASN A 185 18.57 -22.53 3.16
CA ASN A 185 19.13 -23.40 2.13
C ASN A 185 20.62 -23.63 2.38
#